data_AF-A0A537WSP5-F1
#
_entry.id   AF-A0A537WSP5-F1
#
_cell.length_a   1.000
_cell.length_b   1.000
_cell.length_c   1.000
_cell.angle_alpha   90.00
_cell.angle_beta   90.00
_cell.angle_gamma   90.00
#
_symmetry.space_group_name_H-M   'P 1'
#
loop_
_entity.id
_entity.type
_entity.pdbx_description
1 polymer ?
#
loop_
_entity_poly.entity_id
_entity_poly.type
_entity_poly.pdbx_seq_one_letter_code
_entity_poly.pdbx_strand_id
1 'polypeptide(L)'
;MDAIADEAMADDNRLPADVESQPLVRAAAGLQPLLRELHDEIEREQRFPRALVEKMREAGLYRMVIPRSLGGYQADALTYLRAVELMAEGCGSVGWNLANNGIVQL
;
A
#
# COMPACT_ATOMS: atom_id res chain seq x y z
N MET A 1 35.86 -11.62 -24.92
CA MET A 1 34.72 -12.56 -25.01
C MET A 1 34.11 -12.55 -23.63
N ASP A 2 33.18 -11.62 -23.43
CA ASP A 2 32.78 -11.10 -22.13
C ASP A 2 31.93 -12.12 -21.37
N ALA A 3 32.51 -12.69 -20.31
CA ALA A 3 31.84 -13.57 -19.37
C ALA A 3 31.49 -12.82 -18.06
N ILE A 4 31.06 -11.55 -18.19
CA ILE A 4 30.69 -10.70 -17.03
C ILE A 4 29.21 -10.25 -17.09
N ALA A 5 28.41 -10.81 -18.01
CA ALA A 5 27.05 -10.32 -18.26
C ALA A 5 25.92 -11.28 -17.84
N ASP A 6 26.19 -12.47 -17.30
CA ASP A 6 25.14 -13.51 -17.19
C ASP A 6 24.73 -13.89 -15.76
N GLU A 7 25.48 -13.50 -14.72
CA GLU A 7 25.17 -13.92 -13.33
C GLU A 7 24.40 -12.88 -12.50
N ALA A 8 24.22 -11.65 -12.99
CA ALA A 8 23.62 -10.56 -12.22
C ALA A 8 22.09 -10.41 -12.40
N MET A 9 21.40 -11.39 -13.02
CA MET A 9 20.00 -11.22 -13.43
C MET A 9 19.00 -12.27 -12.92
N ALA A 10 19.33 -13.04 -11.88
CA ALA A 10 18.37 -13.98 -11.29
C ALA A 10 18.58 -14.19 -9.78
N ASP A 11 18.27 -13.17 -8.98
CA ASP A 11 17.61 -13.43 -7.69
C ASP A 11 16.14 -13.00 -7.86
N ASP A 12 15.34 -13.91 -8.40
CA ASP A 12 13.91 -13.73 -8.67
C ASP A 12 13.09 -13.88 -7.37
N ASN A 13 13.52 -13.23 -6.29
CA ASN A 13 12.69 -13.08 -5.11
C ASN A 13 12.67 -11.62 -4.66
N ARG A 14 11.74 -10.89 -5.28
CA ARG A 14 11.67 -9.42 -5.33
C ARG A 14 11.20 -8.75 -4.03
N LEU A 15 10.87 -9.49 -2.97
CA LEU A 15 10.53 -8.95 -1.63
C LEU A 15 10.88 -9.98 -0.53
N PRO A 16 11.03 -9.57 0.74
CA PRO A 16 11.21 -10.50 1.87
C PRO A 16 10.09 -11.55 1.88
N ALA A 17 10.44 -12.81 2.16
CA ALA A 17 9.51 -13.94 2.09
C ALA A 17 8.26 -13.77 2.96
N ASP A 18 8.32 -12.92 3.99
CA ASP A 18 7.24 -12.66 4.93
C ASP A 18 6.41 -11.41 4.60
N VAL A 19 6.78 -10.58 3.61
CA VAL A 19 6.12 -9.29 3.35
C VAL A 19 4.62 -9.46 3.09
N GLU A 20 4.24 -10.48 2.31
CA GLU A 20 2.83 -10.76 1.99
C GLU A 20 2.04 -11.24 3.22
N SER A 21 2.76 -11.76 4.21
CA SER A 21 2.20 -12.18 5.49
C SER A 21 2.11 -11.04 6.51
N GLN A 22 2.56 -9.83 6.17
CA GLN A 22 2.47 -8.70 7.08
C GLN A 22 0.99 -8.26 7.22
N PRO A 23 0.49 -8.00 8.45
CA PRO A 23 -0.91 -7.64 8.65
C PRO A 23 -1.39 -6.44 7.83
N LEU A 24 -0.54 -5.43 7.66
CA LEU A 24 -0.83 -4.22 6.89
C LEU A 24 -0.94 -4.50 5.38
N VAL A 25 -0.10 -5.40 4.88
CA VAL A 25 -0.11 -5.84 3.47
C VAL A 25 -1.38 -6.66 3.20
N ARG A 26 -1.74 -7.59 4.09
CA ARG A 26 -3.02 -8.31 4.00
C ARG A 26 -4.24 -7.40 4.08
N ALA A 27 -4.19 -6.36 4.92
CA ALA A 27 -5.27 -5.38 5.01
C ALA A 27 -5.42 -4.59 3.70
N ALA A 28 -4.32 -4.16 3.07
CA ALA A 28 -4.35 -3.51 1.76
C ALA A 28 -4.88 -4.44 0.66
N ALA A 29 -4.40 -5.69 0.59
CA ALA A 29 -4.89 -6.70 -0.35
C ALA A 29 -6.41 -6.91 -0.24
N GLY A 30 -6.93 -6.97 0.99
CA GLY A 30 -8.36 -7.15 1.26
C GLY A 30 -9.25 -6.00 0.78
N LEU A 31 -8.69 -4.79 0.56
CA LEU A 31 -9.44 -3.64 0.05
C LEU A 31 -9.46 -3.57 -1.48
N GLN A 32 -8.57 -4.27 -2.19
CA GLN A 32 -8.47 -4.18 -3.66
C GLN A 32 -9.80 -4.41 -4.39
N PRO A 33 -10.65 -5.39 -4.05
CA PRO A 33 -11.94 -5.57 -4.73
C PRO A 33 -12.84 -4.33 -4.61
N LEU A 34 -12.93 -3.76 -3.41
CA LEU A 34 -13.70 -2.54 -3.16
C LEU A 34 -13.14 -1.35 -3.95
N LEU A 35 -11.81 -1.21 -4.05
CA LEU A 35 -11.20 -0.13 -4.82
C LEU A 35 -11.56 -0.21 -6.31
N ARG A 36 -11.60 -1.43 -6.87
CA ARG A 36 -12.01 -1.65 -8.26
C ARG A 36 -13.49 -1.31 -8.47
N GLU A 37 -14.35 -1.65 -7.52
CA GLU A 37 -15.78 -1.27 -7.56
C GLU A 37 -15.98 0.25 -7.48
N LEU A 38 -15.19 0.94 -6.67
CA LEU A 38 -15.29 2.38 -6.48
C LEU A 38 -14.54 3.21 -7.54
N HIS A 39 -13.78 2.58 -8.43
CA HIS A 39 -12.87 3.27 -9.36
C HIS A 39 -13.60 4.34 -10.21
N ASP A 40 -14.69 3.96 -10.88
CA ASP A 40 -15.44 4.87 -11.76
C ASP A 40 -16.11 6.02 -10.99
N GLU A 41 -16.53 5.79 -9.75
CA GLU A 41 -17.05 6.84 -8.88
C GLU A 41 -15.93 7.81 -8.47
N ILE A 42 -14.78 7.29 -8.04
CA ILE A 42 -13.63 8.11 -7.62
C ILE A 42 -13.14 8.99 -8.77
N GLU A 43 -13.04 8.44 -9.98
CA GLU A 43 -12.61 9.19 -11.16
C GLU A 43 -13.63 10.29 -11.54
N ARG A 44 -14.94 9.96 -11.53
CA ARG A 44 -15.99 10.91 -11.88
C ARG A 44 -16.14 12.05 -10.87
N GLU A 45 -16.15 11.72 -9.58
CA GLU A 45 -16.36 12.69 -8.49
C GLU A 45 -15.06 13.41 -8.08
N GLN A 46 -13.91 12.93 -8.55
CA GLN A 46 -12.57 13.39 -8.16
C GLN A 46 -12.40 13.47 -6.64
N ARG A 47 -13.04 12.54 -5.91
CA ARG A 47 -13.11 12.54 -4.47
C ARG A 47 -13.27 11.12 -3.95
N PHE A 48 -12.57 10.79 -2.87
CA PHE A 48 -12.75 9.49 -2.21
C PHE A 48 -14.06 9.46 -1.41
N PRO A 49 -14.87 8.40 -1.55
CA PRO A 49 -16.01 8.17 -0.68
C PRO A 49 -15.57 8.17 0.79
N ARG A 50 -16.32 8.86 1.65
CA ARG A 50 -16.00 8.92 3.09
C ARG A 50 -15.88 7.51 3.69
N ALA A 51 -16.75 6.60 3.30
CA ALA A 51 -16.72 5.21 3.78
C ALA A 51 -15.43 4.48 3.41
N LEU A 52 -14.82 4.77 2.26
CA LEU A 52 -13.52 4.21 1.88
C LEU A 52 -12.40 4.73 2.79
N VAL A 53 -12.37 6.04 3.01
CA VAL A 53 -11.38 6.68 3.90
C VAL A 53 -11.46 6.09 5.32
N GLU A 54 -12.67 5.92 5.86
CA GLU A 54 -12.86 5.30 7.17
C GLU A 54 -12.37 3.85 7.20
N LYS A 55 -12.65 3.04 6.16
CA LYS A 55 -12.12 1.67 6.08
C LYS A 55 -10.59 1.63 6.05
N MET A 56 -9.95 2.54 5.31
CA MET A 56 -8.49 2.64 5.28
C MET A 56 -7.91 3.06 6.64
N ARG A 57 -8.59 3.96 7.35
CA ARG A 57 -8.24 4.39 8.71
C ARG A 57 -8.36 3.25 9.72
N GLU A 58 -9.48 2.52 9.70
CA GLU A 58 -9.71 1.35 10.54
C GLU A 58 -8.72 0.22 10.26
N ALA A 59 -8.38 0.00 8.98
CA ALA A 59 -7.32 -0.93 8.56
C ALA A 59 -5.92 -0.47 8.99
N GLY A 60 -5.78 0.77 9.48
CA GLY A 60 -4.53 1.28 10.02
C GLY A 60 -3.53 1.76 8.96
N LEU A 61 -3.96 1.93 7.71
CA LEU A 61 -3.08 2.26 6.59
C LEU A 61 -2.46 3.67 6.74
N TYR A 62 -3.19 4.64 7.27
CA TYR A 62 -2.66 6.00 7.46
C TYR A 62 -1.65 6.14 8.61
N ARG A 63 -1.52 5.12 9.47
CA ARG A 63 -0.60 5.12 10.62
C ARG A 63 0.57 4.14 10.47
N MET A 64 0.83 3.64 9.25
CA MET A 64 1.86 2.64 8.98
C MET A 64 3.26 3.12 9.40
N VAL A 65 3.68 4.31 8.98
CA VAL A 65 5.04 4.83 9.22
C VAL A 65 5.16 5.71 10.47
N ILE A 66 4.05 5.91 11.20
CA ILE A 66 4.04 6.68 12.43
C ILE A 66 4.74 5.86 13.54
N PRO A 67 5.61 6.47 14.37
CA PRO A 67 6.27 5.77 15.48
C PRO A 67 5.30 5.06 16.43
N ARG A 68 5.70 3.91 16.99
CA ARG A 68 4.86 3.18 17.96
C ARG A 68 4.56 4.00 19.21
N SER A 69 5.51 4.83 19.64
CA SER A 69 5.33 5.75 20.78
C SER A 69 4.25 6.81 20.57
N LEU A 70 3.85 7.06 19.31
CA LEU A 70 2.79 7.97 18.92
C LEU A 70 1.52 7.21 18.45
N GLY A 71 1.44 5.90 18.71
CA GLY A 71 0.27 5.08 18.36
C GLY A 71 0.24 4.54 16.93
N GLY A 72 1.35 4.64 16.18
CA GLY A 72 1.51 4.07 14.85
C GLY A 72 2.07 2.66 14.83
N TYR A 73 2.28 2.12 13.63
CA TYR A 73 2.84 0.77 13.45
C TYR A 73 4.35 0.75 13.28
N GLN A 74 4.97 1.88 12.90
CA GLN A 74 6.39 1.96 12.57
C GLN A 74 6.82 0.81 11.65
N ALA A 75 6.05 0.61 10.57
CA ALA A 75 6.31 -0.40 9.56
C ALA A 75 7.64 -0.12 8.85
N ASP A 76 8.34 -1.19 8.45
CA ASP A 76 9.50 -1.06 7.59
C ASP A 76 9.11 -0.61 6.17
N ALA A 77 10.11 -0.16 5.41
CA ALA A 77 9.90 0.41 4.09
C ALA A 77 9.25 -0.57 3.10
N LEU A 78 9.56 -1.88 3.18
CA LEU A 78 9.07 -2.86 2.22
C LEU A 78 7.62 -3.25 2.52
N THR A 79 7.27 -3.40 3.80
CA THR A 79 5.86 -3.55 4.23
C THR A 79 5.02 -2.35 3.78
N TYR A 80 5.52 -1.13 3.98
CA TYR A 80 4.83 0.09 3.58
C TYR A 80 4.65 0.20 2.06
N LEU A 81 5.73 0.03 1.29
CA LEU A 81 5.68 0.12 -0.18
C LEU A 81 4.76 -0.95 -0.75
N ARG A 82 4.83 -2.18 -0.24
CA ARG A 82 3.97 -3.26 -0.73
C ARG A 82 2.49 -3.00 -0.46
N ALA A 83 2.14 -2.43 0.69
CA ALA A 83 0.77 -2.00 0.97
C ALA A 83 0.32 -0.90 0.00
N VAL A 84 1.18 0.09 -0.29
CA VAL A 84 0.88 1.16 -1.26
C VAL A 84 0.68 0.60 -2.67
N GLU A 85 1.55 -0.30 -3.13
CA GLU A 85 1.43 -0.98 -4.43
C GLU A 85 0.08 -1.69 -4.58
N LEU A 86 -0.30 -2.50 -3.59
CA LEU A 86 -1.58 -3.21 -3.62
C LEU A 86 -2.76 -2.24 -3.69
N MET A 87 -2.73 -1.13 -2.95
CA MET A 87 -3.78 -0.11 -3.05
C MET A 87 -3.79 0.55 -4.43
N ALA A 88 -2.62 0.84 -5.00
CA ALA A 88 -2.49 1.45 -6.32
C ALA A 88 -2.96 0.53 -7.46
N GLU A 89 -2.71 -0.78 -7.34
CA GLU A 89 -3.21 -1.82 -8.26
C GLU A 89 -4.76 -1.89 -8.26
N GLY A 90 -5.40 -1.54 -7.14
CA GLY A 90 -6.86 -1.43 -7.06
C GLY A 90 -7.38 -0.11 -7.60
N CYS A 91 -6.76 1.01 -7.21
CA CYS A 91 -7.04 2.35 -7.72
C CYS A 91 -5.81 3.25 -7.50
N GLY A 92 -5.20 3.72 -8.60
CA GLY A 92 -3.93 4.45 -8.54
C GLY A 92 -3.96 5.72 -7.69
N SER A 93 -5.04 6.50 -7.75
CA SER A 93 -5.21 7.71 -6.96
C SER A 93 -5.34 7.42 -5.45
N VAL A 94 -5.89 6.28 -5.07
CA VAL A 94 -5.96 5.82 -3.67
C VAL A 94 -4.57 5.43 -3.16
N GLY A 95 -3.79 4.68 -3.96
CA GLY A 95 -2.39 4.38 -3.63
C GLY A 95 -1.54 5.65 -3.46
N TRP A 96 -1.67 6.60 -4.40
CA TRP A 96 -1.02 7.91 -4.29
C TRP A 96 -1.45 8.68 -3.04
N ASN A 97 -2.75 8.67 -2.72
CA ASN A 97 -3.26 9.33 -1.52
C ASN A 97 -2.65 8.75 -0.26
N LEU A 98 -2.65 7.42 -0.13
CA LEU A 98 -2.08 6.73 1.01
C LEU A 98 -0.61 7.08 1.20
N ALA A 99 0.15 7.17 0.10
CA ALA A 99 1.57 7.49 0.16
C ALA A 99 1.89 8.92 0.64
N ASN A 100 0.96 9.86 0.49
CA ASN A 100 1.22 11.29 0.70
C ASN A 100 0.35 11.96 1.78
N ASN A 101 -0.75 11.33 2.22
CA ASN A 101 -1.76 12.00 3.06
C ASN A 101 -1.95 11.36 4.44
N GLY A 102 -0.97 10.58 4.93
CA GLY A 102 -1.02 9.95 6.25
C GLY A 102 -1.43 10.94 7.35
N ILE A 103 -0.81 12.11 7.43
CA ILE A 103 -1.03 13.11 8.50
C ILE A 103 -2.45 13.69 8.49
N VAL A 104 -3.05 13.93 7.31
CA VAL A 104 -4.39 14.56 7.19
C VAL A 104 -5.51 13.58 7.53
N GLN A 105 -5.21 12.27 7.53
CA GLN A 105 -6.21 11.20 7.66
C GLN A 105 -6.06 10.39 8.96
N LEU A 106 -5.20 10.83 9.89
CA LEU A 106 -5.14 10.35 11.28
C LEU A 106 -6.37 10.84 12.06
#